data_AF-A0A1G7YJD9-F1
#
_entry.id   AF-A0A1G7YJD9-F1
#
_cell.length_a   1.000
_cell.length_b   1.000
_cell.length_c   1.000
_cell.angle_alpha   90.00
_cell.angle_beta   90.00
_cell.angle_gamma   90.00
#
_symmetry.space_group_name_H-M   'P 1'
#
loop_
_entity.id
_entity.type
_entity.pdbx_description
1 polymer ?
#
loop_
_entity_poly.entity_id
_entity_poly.type
_entity_poly.pdbx_seq_one_letter_code
_entity_poly.pdbx_strand_id
1 'polypeptide(L)'
;MNKRIGYILIIVILIFAKLWIGLYDHDEFDEKHLFIKHRPIWKTHFYSPRGMSDMKLSEMSEEAKREQKLFDEFIIDNQVIQ
;
A
#
# COMPACT_ATOMS: atom_id res chain seq x y z
N MET A 1 -5.74 -19.27 -30.74
CA MET A 1 -5.79 -17.95 -30.08
C MET A 1 -4.73 -17.04 -30.71
N ASN A 2 -5.10 -15.85 -31.18
CA ASN A 2 -4.12 -14.93 -31.78
C ASN A 2 -3.10 -14.51 -30.70
N LYS A 3 -1.80 -14.63 -30.97
CA LYS A 3 -0.73 -14.29 -30.01
C LYS A 3 -0.88 -12.86 -29.46
N ARG A 4 -1.38 -11.92 -30.28
CA ARG A 4 -1.68 -10.54 -29.85
C ARG A 4 -2.73 -10.47 -28.75
N ILE A 5 -3.79 -11.28 -28.85
CA ILE A 5 -4.84 -11.36 -27.83
C ILE A 5 -4.28 -11.95 -26.53
N GLY A 6 -3.39 -12.94 -26.64
CA GLY A 6 -2.70 -13.51 -25.49
C GLY A 6 -1.90 -12.46 -24.70
N TYR A 7 -1.10 -11.63 -25.39
CA TYR A 7 -0.33 -10.57 -24.73
C TYR A 7 -1.20 -9.52 -24.05
N ILE A 8 -2.29 -9.09 -24.70
CA ILE A 8 -3.23 -8.13 -24.11
C ILE A 8 -3.83 -8.69 -22.81
N LEU A 9 -4.23 -9.97 -22.82
CA LEU A 9 -4.83 -10.62 -21.66
C LEU A 9 -3.84 -10.71 -20.49
N ILE A 10 -2.56 -11.02 -20.76
CA ILE A 10 -1.51 -11.03 -19.72
C ILE A 10 -1.33 -9.63 -19.12
N ILE A 11 -1.28 -8.58 -19.94
CA ILE A 11 -1.12 -7.20 -19.46
C ILE A 11 -2.31 -6.80 -18.56
N VAL A 12 -3.53 -7.14 -18.97
CA VAL A 12 -4.73 -6.87 -18.17
C VAL A 12 -4.64 -7.57 -16.81
N ILE A 13 -4.27 -8.85 -16.77
CA ILE A 13 -4.10 -9.60 -15.53
C ILE A 13 -3.05 -8.95 -14.62
N LEU A 14 -1.91 -8.50 -15.18
CA LEU A 14 -0.86 -7.84 -14.39
C LEU A 14 -1.31 -6.49 -13.83
N ILE A 15 -2.07 -5.70 -14.60
CA ILE A 15 -2.64 -4.43 -14.14
C ILE A 15 -3.63 -4.67 -13.00
N PHE A 16 -4.48 -5.70 -13.12
CA PHE A 16 -5.38 -6.07 -12.03
C PHE A 16 -4.58 -6.53 -10.82
N ALA A 17 -3.63 -7.46 -10.96
CA ALA A 17 -2.82 -7.97 -9.85
C ALA A 17 -2.09 -6.86 -9.07
N LYS A 18 -1.59 -5.81 -9.76
CA LYS A 18 -0.98 -4.63 -9.12
C LYS A 18 -1.87 -4.00 -8.03
N LEU A 19 -3.19 -4.05 -8.17
CA LEU A 19 -4.11 -3.45 -7.21
C LEU A 19 -4.07 -4.09 -5.83
N TRP A 20 -3.67 -5.36 -5.77
CA TRP A 20 -3.55 -6.13 -4.53
C TRP A 20 -2.12 -6.16 -3.98
N ILE A 21 -1.12 -5.62 -4.68
CA ILE A 21 0.27 -5.62 -4.21
C ILE A 21 0.61 -4.22 -3.67
N GLY A 22 1.17 -4.17 -2.46
CA GLY A 22 1.62 -2.95 -1.81
C GLY A 22 3.06 -3.06 -1.31
N LEU A 23 3.66 -1.90 -1.10
CA LEU A 23 4.95 -1.69 -0.45
C LEU A 23 4.73 -0.72 0.70
N TYR A 24 5.35 -0.97 1.85
CA TYR A 24 5.39 0.00 2.93
C TYR A 24 6.79 0.20 3.48
N ASP A 25 7.06 1.40 3.98
CA ASP A 25 8.32 1.73 4.64
C ASP A 25 8.18 1.47 6.15
N HIS A 26 9.18 0.81 6.75
CA HIS A 26 9.23 0.66 8.19
C HIS A 26 9.91 1.88 8.83
N ASP A 27 9.21 2.50 9.77
CA ASP A 27 9.56 3.79 10.39
C ASP A 27 10.98 3.86 11.00
N GLU A 28 11.59 2.73 11.40
CA GLU A 28 12.89 2.73 12.10
C GLU A 28 14.12 2.40 11.22
N PHE A 29 13.95 1.83 10.01
CA PHE A 29 15.09 1.29 9.26
C PHE A 29 15.13 1.59 7.73
N ASP A 30 14.23 2.43 7.20
CA ASP A 30 14.10 2.70 5.74
C ASP A 30 13.97 1.41 4.90
N GLU A 31 13.53 0.32 5.55
CA GLU A 31 13.32 -0.96 4.91
C GLU A 31 11.95 -0.98 4.22
N LYS A 32 11.94 -1.47 2.98
CA LYS A 32 10.73 -1.60 2.16
C LYS A 32 10.21 -3.01 2.24
N HIS A 33 8.99 -3.16 2.73
CA HIS A 33 8.33 -4.44 2.88
C HIS A 33 7.21 -4.60 1.85
N LEU A 34 7.23 -5.72 1.13
CA LEU A 34 6.14 -6.11 0.23
C LEU A 34 5.01 -6.75 1.04
N PHE A 35 3.77 -6.40 0.72
CA PHE A 35 2.60 -7.05 1.32
C PHE A 35 1.44 -7.19 0.31
N ILE A 36 0.50 -8.07 0.64
CA ILE A 36 -0.74 -8.26 -0.11
C ILE A 36 -1.84 -7.46 0.59
N LYS A 37 -2.49 -6.58 -0.17
CA LYS A 37 -3.59 -5.75 0.31
C LYS A 37 -4.87 -6.57 0.44
N HIS A 38 -5.64 -6.33 1.51
CA HIS A 38 -6.93 -6.99 1.72
C HIS A 38 -8.02 -6.52 0.72
N ARG A 39 -7.87 -5.32 0.12
CA ARG A 39 -8.76 -4.80 -0.92
C ARG A 39 -8.01 -4.09 -2.06
N PRO A 40 -8.54 -4.07 -3.29
CA PRO A 40 -7.87 -3.45 -4.42
C PRO A 40 -7.88 -1.92 -4.30
N ILE A 41 -6.69 -1.31 -4.33
CA ILE A 41 -6.54 0.15 -4.49
C ILE A 41 -5.35 0.49 -5.40
N TRP A 42 -5.42 1.67 -6.03
CA TRP A 42 -4.38 2.12 -6.96
C TRP A 42 -3.05 2.47 -6.26
N LYS A 43 -3.13 2.91 -5.00
CA LYS A 43 -1.97 3.24 -4.16
C LYS A 43 -1.10 2.00 -3.98
N THR A 44 0.20 2.18 -4.20
CA THR A 44 1.19 1.09 -4.18
C THR A 44 2.14 1.24 -3.01
N HIS A 45 2.43 2.46 -2.59
CA HIS A 45 3.35 2.76 -1.50
C HIS A 45 2.59 3.35 -0.31
N PHE A 46 2.86 2.85 0.89
CA PHE A 46 2.23 3.26 2.16
C PHE A 46 3.33 3.64 3.15
N TYR A 47 3.12 4.70 3.93
CA TYR A 47 4.06 5.11 4.97
C TYR A 47 3.30 5.64 6.18
N SER A 48 3.90 5.60 7.37
CA SER A 48 3.33 6.22 8.56
C SER A 48 3.90 7.61 8.77
N PRO A 49 3.21 8.69 8.35
CA PRO A 49 3.69 10.03 8.67
C PRO A 49 3.76 10.28 10.19
N ARG A 50 2.95 9.58 11.00
CA ARG A 50 3.09 9.61 12.47
C ARG A 50 4.40 8.97 12.92
N GLY A 51 4.71 7.76 12.47
CA GLY A 51 5.93 7.04 12.85
C GLY A 51 7.21 7.73 12.38
N MET A 52 7.17 8.42 11.24
CA MET A 52 8.32 9.16 10.71
C MET A 52 8.61 10.50 11.38
N SER A 53 7.65 11.10 12.09
CA SER A 53 7.77 12.50 12.57
C SER A 53 7.37 12.74 14.03
N ASP A 54 7.02 11.68 14.77
CA ASP A 54 6.50 11.72 16.14
C ASP A 54 5.31 12.69 16.37
N MET A 55 4.65 13.14 15.29
CA MET A 55 3.55 14.10 15.36
C MET A 55 2.26 13.43 15.85
N LYS A 56 1.46 14.14 16.64
CA LYS A 56 0.11 13.68 16.98
C LYS A 56 -0.82 13.82 15.78
N LEU A 57 -1.83 12.96 15.68
CA LEU A 57 -2.82 13.01 14.61
C LEU A 57 -3.51 14.37 14.48
N SER A 58 -3.69 15.09 15.59
CA SER A 58 -4.26 16.45 15.64
C SER A 58 -3.38 17.53 15.00
N GLU A 59 -2.07 17.29 14.93
CA GLU A 59 -1.06 18.23 14.44
C GLU A 59 -0.76 18.00 12.94
N MET A 60 -1.25 16.89 12.39
CA MET A 60 -1.05 16.49 11.00
C MET A 60 -1.98 17.27 10.05
N SER A 61 -1.50 17.52 8.83
CA SER A 61 -2.35 18.00 7.73
C SER A 61 -3.42 16.97 7.38
N GLU A 62 -4.52 17.39 6.77
CA GLU A 62 -5.59 16.48 6.33
C GLU A 62 -5.08 15.38 5.38
N GLU A 63 -4.08 15.70 4.55
CA GLU A 63 -3.45 14.72 3.66
C GLU A 63 -2.66 13.67 4.44
N ALA A 64 -1.87 14.11 5.42
CA ALA A 64 -1.10 13.21 6.28
C ALA A 64 -2.02 12.36 7.16
N LYS A 65 -3.14 12.92 7.65
CA LYS A 65 -4.17 12.14 8.36
C LYS A 65 -4.78 11.05 7.48
N ARG A 66 -5.06 11.37 6.22
CA ARG A 66 -5.59 10.39 5.25
C ARG A 66 -4.56 9.29 4.99
N GLU A 67 -3.30 9.65 4.85
CA GLU A 67 -2.21 8.68 4.67
C GLU A 67 -2.07 7.77 5.88
N GLN A 68 -2.04 8.33 7.10
CA GLN A 68 -1.96 7.55 8.33
C GLN A 68 -3.14 6.58 8.45
N LYS A 69 -4.36 7.01 8.12
CA LYS A 69 -5.53 6.11 8.11
C LYS A 69 -5.37 4.94 7.13
N LEU A 70 -4.83 5.20 5.94
CA LEU A 70 -4.55 4.14 4.97
C LEU A 70 -3.44 3.20 5.45
N PHE A 71 -2.42 3.75 6.11
CA PHE A 71 -1.36 2.93 6.71
C PHE A 71 -1.91 2.05 7.83
N ASP A 72 -2.69 2.63 8.75
CA ASP A 72 -3.35 1.90 9.83
C ASP A 72 -4.23 0.77 9.27
N GLU A 73 -5.07 1.06 8.26
CA GLU A 73 -5.98 0.10 7.64
C GLU A 73 -5.26 -1.04 6.89
N PHE A 74 -4.25 -0.72 6.08
CA PHE A 74 -3.62 -1.70 5.18
C PHE A 74 -2.43 -2.43 5.80
N ILE A 75 -1.75 -1.79 6.76
CA ILE A 75 -0.53 -2.31 7.39
C ILE A 75 -0.84 -2.75 8.81
N ILE A 76 -1.25 -1.85 9.71
CA ILE A 76 -1.38 -2.18 11.14
C ILE A 76 -2.51 -3.17 11.42
N ASP A 77 -3.74 -2.84 11.02
CA ASP A 77 -4.93 -3.63 11.34
C ASP A 77 -4.94 -4.98 10.61
N ASN A 78 -4.30 -5.04 9.44
CA ASN A 78 -4.31 -6.20 8.57
C ASN A 78 -3.05 -7.08 8.70
N GLN A 79 -2.03 -6.66 9.46
CA GLN A 79 -0.85 -7.48 9.79
C GLN A 79 -0.99 -8.26 11.11
N VAL A 80 -2.15 -8.22 11.78
CA VAL A 80 -2.44 -9.00 13.01
C VAL A 80 -2.61 -10.51 12.74
N ILE A 81 -1.99 -11.03 11.69
CA ILE A 81 -1.79 -12.48 11.49
C ILE A 81 -0.29 -12.73 11.60
N GLN A 82 0.22 -12.73 12.84
CA GLN A 82 1.40 -13.49 13.23
C GLN A 82 0.97 -14.57 14.21
#